data_AF-A0A818VWE5-F1
#
_entry.id   AF-A0A818VWE5-F1
#
_cell.length_a   1.000
_cell.length_b   1.000
_cell.length_c   1.000
_cell.angle_alpha   90.00
_cell.angle_beta   90.00
_cell.angle_gamma   90.00
#
_symmetry.space_group_name_H-M   'P 1'
#
loop_
_entity.id
_entity.type
_entity.pdbx_description
1 polymer ?
#
loop_
_entity_poly.entity_id
_entity_poly.type
_entity_poly.pdbx_seq_one_letter_code
_entity_poly.pdbx_strand_id
1 'polypeptide(L)'
;MRQVWLCHQGTLIYVGQDENKQCLCPPNYYGNGCQYQKQRVSLTLRLQNENLGKFNVIGVIVGLVDNTGLIHSHEQFTYIPGPDCNTKFDIYLLYRDRPKDMTKNYTIHIEAYDKINLRFLTTWKLPVKFNFMPVNRESALLLCCQEKQICMLNKTAWLDVSANYDPISPITVKLTIPMECRSQSIHGVRYLWRETPCQFKEVAVYSTADSNLPAPPFIYFF
;
A
#
# COMPACT_ATOMS: atom_id res chain seq x y z
N MET A 1 -43.13 13.70 20.78
CA MET A 1 -42.92 12.52 19.92
C MET A 1 -41.42 12.30 19.77
N ARG A 2 -40.90 11.13 20.16
CA ARG A 2 -39.45 10.85 20.22
C ARG A 2 -38.85 10.87 18.80
N GLN A 3 -37.82 11.70 18.58
CA GLN A 3 -36.99 11.69 17.37
C GLN A 3 -36.16 10.39 17.36
N VAL A 4 -36.73 9.31 16.85
CA VAL A 4 -36.11 7.98 16.84
C VAL A 4 -35.48 7.77 15.45
N TRP A 5 -34.16 7.93 15.38
CA TRP A 5 -33.26 7.30 14.38
C TRP A 5 -33.34 7.75 12.91
N LEU A 6 -33.33 9.06 12.61
CA LEU A 6 -33.19 9.52 11.20
C LEU A 6 -31.79 9.17 10.64
N CYS A 7 -30.74 9.38 11.43
CA CYS A 7 -29.37 9.03 11.09
C CYS A 7 -28.94 7.88 12.00
N HIS A 8 -28.97 6.65 11.49
CA HIS A 8 -28.79 5.43 12.29
C HIS A 8 -27.46 5.42 13.04
N GLN A 9 -26.37 5.23 12.29
CA GLN A 9 -24.99 5.24 12.79
C GLN A 9 -24.29 6.57 12.49
N GLY A 10 -25.06 7.61 12.14
CA GLY A 10 -24.56 8.88 11.65
C GLY A 10 -24.97 10.05 12.53
N THR A 11 -24.39 11.21 12.22
CA THR A 11 -24.72 12.45 12.91
C THR A 11 -25.73 13.25 12.09
N LEU A 12 -26.85 13.61 12.70
CA LEU A 12 -27.83 14.50 12.08
C LEU A 12 -27.29 15.92 12.04
N ILE A 13 -27.35 16.54 10.86
CA ILE A 13 -27.01 17.94 10.64
C ILE A 13 -28.15 18.65 9.90
N TYR A 14 -28.17 19.96 10.02
CA TYR A 14 -29.11 20.85 9.34
C TYR A 14 -28.32 21.73 8.38
N VAL A 15 -28.67 21.73 7.10
CA VAL A 15 -27.92 22.40 6.04
C VAL A 15 -28.80 23.43 5.35
N GLY A 16 -28.26 24.65 5.21
CA GLY A 16 -28.95 25.76 4.54
C GLY A 16 -29.92 26.52 5.44
N GLN A 17 -30.54 27.57 4.89
CA GLN A 17 -31.50 28.42 5.61
C GLN A 17 -32.84 27.71 5.87
N ASP A 18 -33.17 26.70 5.06
CA ASP A 18 -34.39 25.89 5.21
C ASP A 18 -34.25 24.76 6.24
N GLU A 19 -33.13 24.69 6.97
CA GLU A 19 -32.82 23.63 7.95
C GLU A 19 -33.00 22.20 7.38
N ASN A 20 -32.53 21.96 6.15
CA ASN A 20 -32.66 20.65 5.54
C ASN A 20 -31.87 19.60 6.31
N LYS A 21 -32.57 18.56 6.76
CA LYS A 21 -32.00 17.45 7.54
C LYS A 21 -31.13 16.57 6.64
N GLN A 22 -29.84 16.45 6.97
CA GLN A 22 -28.91 15.54 6.32
C GLN A 22 -28.14 14.72 7.35
N CYS A 23 -27.63 13.56 6.95
CA CYS A 23 -26.83 12.70 7.82
C CYS A 23 -25.37 12.67 7.38
N LEU A 24 -24.46 12.98 8.31
CA LEU A 24 -23.04 12.73 8.15
C LEU A 24 -22.73 11.29 8.57
N CYS A 25 -22.34 10.46 7.61
CA CYS A 25 -22.02 9.06 7.86
C CYS A 25 -20.55 8.87 8.21
N PRO A 26 -20.23 8.05 9.24
CA PRO A 26 -18.86 7.61 9.48
C PRO A 26 -18.32 6.84 8.26
N PRO A 27 -16.99 6.69 8.14
CA PRO A 27 -16.36 6.03 7.00
C PRO A 27 -16.89 4.61 6.69
N ASN A 28 -17.39 3.90 7.71
CA ASN A 28 -17.92 2.54 7.61
C ASN A 28 -19.39 2.44 7.18
N TYR A 29 -20.12 3.55 7.05
CA TYR A 29 -21.55 3.56 6.73
C TYR A 29 -21.86 4.50 5.56
N TYR A 30 -22.98 4.26 4.89
CA TYR A 30 -23.45 5.08 3.77
C TYR A 30 -24.99 5.00 3.61
N GLY A 31 -25.51 5.81 2.69
CA GLY A 31 -26.96 6.00 2.48
C GLY A 31 -27.48 7.25 3.19
N ASN A 32 -28.65 7.72 2.80
CA ASN A 32 -29.22 8.99 3.29
C ASN A 32 -29.42 9.02 4.82
N GLY A 33 -29.59 7.87 5.45
CA GLY A 33 -29.72 7.72 6.91
C GLY A 33 -28.57 6.94 7.54
N CYS A 34 -27.44 6.77 6.85
CA CYS A 34 -26.31 5.93 7.26
C CYS A 34 -26.72 4.49 7.63
N GLN A 35 -27.70 3.97 6.89
CA GLN A 35 -28.34 2.68 7.16
C GLN A 35 -27.57 1.48 6.60
N TYR A 36 -26.70 1.71 5.61
CA TYR A 36 -25.94 0.64 4.96
C TYR A 36 -24.51 0.61 5.44
N GLN A 37 -24.02 -0.57 5.78
CA GLN A 37 -22.61 -0.77 6.15
C GLN A 37 -21.77 -0.97 4.89
N LYS A 38 -20.61 -0.31 4.83
CA LYS A 38 -19.63 -0.56 3.77
C LYS A 38 -19.07 -1.96 3.88
N GLN A 39 -18.92 -2.59 2.73
CA GLN A 39 -18.21 -3.86 2.63
C GLN A 39 -16.73 -3.62 2.90
N ARG A 40 -16.07 -4.61 3.53
CA ARG A 40 -14.68 -4.46 3.97
C ARG A 40 -13.91 -5.77 4.06
N VAL A 41 -12.60 -5.64 4.10
CA VAL A 41 -11.66 -6.69 4.51
C VAL A 41 -11.11 -6.30 5.88
N SER A 42 -11.25 -7.18 6.85
CA SER A 42 -10.70 -7.08 8.20
C SER A 42 -9.49 -8.00 8.25
N LEU A 43 -8.30 -7.41 8.19
CA LEU A 43 -7.03 -8.13 8.23
C LEU A 43 -6.44 -8.06 9.63
N THR A 44 -6.15 -9.21 10.24
CA THR A 44 -5.30 -9.30 11.42
C THR A 44 -3.92 -9.76 10.99
N LEU A 45 -2.94 -8.88 11.12
CA LEU A 45 -1.57 -9.09 10.67
C LEU A 45 -0.63 -9.25 11.86
N ARG A 46 0.26 -10.25 11.81
CA ARG A 46 1.41 -10.37 12.71
C ARG A 46 2.69 -10.45 11.89
N LEU A 47 3.67 -9.65 12.26
CA LEU A 47 5.01 -9.64 11.65
C LEU A 47 5.98 -10.33 12.60
N GLN A 48 6.60 -11.41 12.12
CA GLN A 48 7.63 -12.14 12.87
C GLN A 48 8.99 -11.87 12.22
N ASN A 49 9.95 -11.42 13.01
CA ASN A 49 11.32 -11.17 12.55
C ASN A 49 12.22 -12.36 12.91
N GLU A 50 12.87 -12.96 11.92
CA GLU A 50 13.81 -14.07 12.14
C GLU A 50 15.27 -13.60 12.31
N ASN A 51 15.61 -12.34 11.97
CA ASN A 51 16.98 -11.82 12.05
C ASN A 51 17.01 -10.47 12.81
N LEU A 52 17.30 -10.56 14.11
CA LEU A 52 17.27 -9.48 15.10
C LEU A 52 18.38 -8.41 14.98
N GLY A 53 19.23 -8.45 13.95
CA GLY A 53 20.49 -7.70 13.97
C GLY A 53 20.53 -6.33 13.28
N LYS A 54 19.61 -6.00 12.35
CA LYS A 54 19.85 -4.89 11.40
C LYS A 54 18.70 -3.93 11.10
N PHE A 55 17.46 -4.22 11.50
CA PHE A 55 16.33 -3.36 11.15
C PHE A 55 15.92 -2.52 12.36
N ASN A 56 15.97 -1.20 12.21
CA ASN A 56 15.66 -0.26 13.28
C ASN A 56 14.16 0.04 13.36
N VAL A 57 13.58 0.49 12.25
CA VAL A 57 12.17 0.90 12.18
C VAL A 57 11.63 0.52 10.80
N ILE A 58 10.58 -0.28 10.75
CA ILE A 58 9.96 -0.73 9.51
C ILE A 58 8.65 0.02 9.31
N GLY A 59 8.50 0.70 8.16
CA GLY A 59 7.22 1.19 7.69
C GLY A 59 6.50 0.09 6.93
N VAL A 60 5.22 -0.12 7.25
CA VAL A 60 4.37 -1.10 6.56
C VAL A 60 3.18 -0.38 5.96
N ILE A 61 2.95 -0.60 4.67
CA ILE A 61 1.78 -0.09 3.93
C ILE A 61 0.95 -1.29 3.52
N VAL A 62 -0.35 -1.25 3.82
CA VAL A 62 -1.32 -2.29 3.50
C VAL A 62 -2.39 -1.68 2.62
N GLY A 63 -2.52 -2.14 1.38
CA GLY A 63 -3.50 -1.66 0.41
C GLY A 63 -4.44 -2.77 -0.07
N LEU A 64 -5.69 -2.44 -0.32
CA LEU A 64 -6.64 -3.29 -1.04
C LEU A 64 -6.66 -2.87 -2.51
N VAL A 65 -6.22 -3.77 -3.40
CA VAL A 65 -6.01 -3.48 -4.81
C VAL A 65 -6.82 -4.46 -5.66
N ASP A 66 -7.45 -3.98 -6.72
CA ASP A 66 -8.14 -4.83 -7.68
C ASP A 66 -7.20 -5.35 -8.78
N ASN A 67 -7.70 -6.23 -9.66
CA ASN A 67 -6.96 -6.78 -10.78
C ASN A 67 -6.57 -5.75 -11.87
N THR A 68 -7.15 -4.56 -11.85
CA THR A 68 -6.77 -3.44 -12.73
C THR A 68 -5.65 -2.58 -12.15
N GLY A 69 -5.26 -2.83 -10.89
CA GLY A 69 -4.28 -2.03 -10.16
C GLY A 69 -4.90 -0.86 -9.39
N LEU A 70 -6.22 -0.71 -9.39
CA LEU A 70 -6.90 0.35 -8.66
C LEU A 70 -6.81 0.09 -7.14
N ILE A 71 -6.38 1.10 -6.39
CA ILE A 71 -6.35 1.06 -4.93
C ILE A 71 -7.72 1.48 -4.39
N HIS A 72 -8.38 0.59 -3.64
CA HIS A 72 -9.68 0.84 -3.02
C HIS A 72 -9.55 1.54 -1.66
N SER A 73 -8.55 1.14 -0.88
CA SER A 73 -8.16 1.75 0.41
C SER A 73 -6.75 1.34 0.77
N HIS A 74 -6.12 2.09 1.67
CA HIS A 74 -4.81 1.77 2.21
C HIS A 74 -4.72 2.22 3.66
N GLU A 75 -3.85 1.55 4.40
CA GLU A 75 -3.49 1.84 5.79
C GLU A 75 -1.97 1.75 5.92
N GLN A 76 -1.39 2.52 6.84
CA GLN A 76 0.04 2.50 7.07
C GLN A 76 0.35 2.51 8.57
N PHE A 77 1.34 1.74 8.98
CA PHE A 77 1.79 1.70 10.36
C PHE A 77 3.30 1.50 10.45
N THR A 78 3.83 1.69 11.65
CA THR A 78 5.25 1.50 11.95
C THR A 78 5.40 0.25 12.81
N TYR A 79 6.35 -0.59 12.45
CA TYR A 79 6.74 -1.78 13.19
C TYR A 79 8.17 -1.62 13.68
N ILE A 80 8.37 -1.75 15.00
CA ILE A 80 9.69 -1.68 15.60
C ILE A 80 10.08 -3.10 16.04
N PRO A 81 11.15 -3.70 15.45
CA PRO A 81 11.64 -5.00 15.87
C PRO A 81 12.02 -5.01 17.36
N GLY A 82 11.53 -6.00 18.10
CA GLY A 82 11.66 -6.07 19.57
C GLY A 82 10.32 -5.77 20.25
N PRO A 83 9.94 -4.49 20.43
CA PRO A 83 8.67 -4.12 21.07
C PRO A 83 7.46 -4.76 20.37
N ASP A 84 7.42 -4.73 19.04
CA ASP A 84 6.24 -5.12 18.27
C ASP A 84 6.25 -6.58 17.81
N CYS A 85 7.23 -7.39 18.23
CA CYS A 85 7.39 -8.77 17.75
C CYS A 85 6.16 -9.67 18.03
N ASN A 86 5.42 -9.37 19.09
CA ASN A 86 4.18 -10.05 19.45
C ASN A 86 2.91 -9.23 19.19
N THR A 87 3.05 -8.02 18.64
CA THR A 87 1.93 -7.14 18.36
C THR A 87 1.14 -7.66 17.17
N LYS A 88 -0.19 -7.66 17.32
CA LYS A 88 -1.14 -7.92 16.24
C LYS A 88 -1.67 -6.58 15.75
N PHE A 89 -1.73 -6.41 14.44
CA PHE A 89 -2.25 -5.22 13.78
C PHE A 89 -3.59 -5.56 13.14
N ASP A 90 -4.67 -4.98 13.66
CA ASP A 90 -6.01 -5.11 13.10
C ASP A 90 -6.30 -3.96 12.14
N ILE A 91 -6.50 -4.28 10.87
CA ILE A 91 -6.54 -3.34 9.75
C ILE A 91 -7.86 -3.51 9.00
N TYR A 92 -8.58 -2.40 8.78
CA TYR A 92 -9.86 -2.40 8.07
C TYR A 92 -9.74 -1.74 6.71
N LEU A 93 -9.71 -2.54 5.65
CA LEU A 93 -9.65 -2.07 4.27
C LEU A 93 -11.06 -2.01 3.68
N LEU A 94 -11.49 -0.82 3.29
CA LEU A 94 -12.81 -0.57 2.71
C LEU A 94 -12.77 -0.66 1.18
N TYR A 95 -13.81 -1.21 0.57
CA TYR A 95 -13.98 -1.10 -0.87
C TYR A 95 -14.44 0.32 -1.23
N ARG A 96 -13.84 0.89 -2.29
CA ARG A 96 -14.22 2.21 -2.82
C ARG A 96 -15.68 2.25 -3.29
N ASP A 97 -16.04 1.28 -4.13
CA ASP A 97 -17.36 1.15 -4.72
C ASP A 97 -18.36 0.56 -3.72
N ARG A 98 -19.61 1.00 -3.82
CA ARG A 98 -20.69 0.68 -2.87
C ARG A 98 -21.96 0.31 -3.65
N PRO A 99 -22.30 -0.99 -3.79
CA PRO A 99 -21.55 -2.17 -3.33
C PRO A 99 -20.26 -2.41 -4.14
N LYS A 100 -19.38 -3.27 -3.64
CA LYS A 100 -18.17 -3.68 -4.35
C LYS A 100 -18.52 -4.45 -5.61
N ASP A 101 -17.68 -4.31 -6.63
CA ASP A 101 -17.83 -5.04 -7.88
C ASP A 101 -17.47 -6.52 -7.67
N MET A 102 -18.44 -7.40 -7.91
CA MET A 102 -18.33 -8.85 -7.73
C MET A 102 -17.60 -9.55 -8.88
N THR A 103 -17.41 -8.88 -10.01
CA THR A 103 -16.68 -9.41 -11.17
C THR A 103 -15.17 -9.26 -11.04
N LYS A 104 -14.72 -8.40 -10.12
CA LYS A 104 -13.31 -8.10 -9.89
C LYS A 104 -12.69 -9.05 -8.87
N ASN A 105 -11.39 -9.28 -9.05
CA ASN A 105 -10.56 -9.97 -8.07
C ASN A 105 -9.78 -8.96 -7.26
N TYR A 106 -9.77 -9.14 -5.95
CA TYR A 106 -9.12 -8.23 -5.02
C TYR A 106 -7.96 -8.92 -4.31
N THR A 107 -6.87 -8.18 -4.13
CA THR A 107 -5.66 -8.64 -3.47
C THR A 107 -5.25 -7.60 -2.44
N ILE A 108 -4.87 -8.07 -1.26
CA ILE A 108 -4.25 -7.23 -0.23
C ILE A 108 -2.76 -7.18 -0.54
N HIS A 109 -2.25 -5.99 -0.84
CA HIS A 109 -0.83 -5.73 -1.03
C HIS A 109 -0.25 -5.20 0.27
N ILE A 110 0.80 -5.83 0.77
CA ILE A 110 1.50 -5.45 1.99
C ILE A 110 2.94 -5.16 1.58
N GLU A 111 3.41 -3.95 1.80
CA GLU A 111 4.76 -3.52 1.45
C GLU A 111 5.48 -3.07 2.72
N ALA A 112 6.69 -3.58 2.94
CA ALA A 112 7.54 -3.19 4.05
C ALA A 112 8.79 -2.46 3.52
N TYR A 113 9.16 -1.39 4.20
CA TYR A 113 10.37 -0.62 3.93
C TYR A 113 11.05 -0.20 5.23
N ASP A 114 12.37 -0.09 5.22
CA ASP A 114 13.15 0.53 6.29
C ASP A 114 12.86 2.03 6.30
N LYS A 115 12.27 2.52 7.39
CA LYS A 115 11.89 3.93 7.54
C LYS A 115 13.07 4.87 7.71
N ILE A 116 14.22 4.38 8.17
CA ILE A 116 15.42 5.20 8.39
C ILE A 116 16.22 5.30 7.10
N ASN A 117 16.51 4.16 6.49
CA ASN A 117 17.33 4.12 5.26
C ASN A 117 16.50 4.31 3.98
N LEU A 118 15.17 4.39 4.10
CA LEU A 118 14.22 4.47 2.98
C LEU A 118 14.41 3.33 1.97
N ARG A 119 14.72 2.14 2.48
CA ARG A 119 15.03 0.95 1.68
C ARG A 119 13.83 0.03 1.62
N PHE A 120 13.41 -0.38 0.42
CA PHE A 120 12.38 -1.40 0.28
C PHE A 120 12.89 -2.74 0.83
N LEU A 121 12.05 -3.44 1.61
CA LEU A 121 12.42 -4.72 2.21
C LEU A 121 11.76 -5.88 1.47
N THR A 122 10.44 -5.85 1.33
CA THR A 122 9.68 -6.94 0.73
C THR A 122 8.23 -6.54 0.46
N THR A 123 7.55 -7.36 -0.33
CA THR A 123 6.11 -7.27 -0.61
C THR A 123 5.44 -8.62 -0.41
N TRP A 124 4.24 -8.61 0.14
CA TRP A 124 3.36 -9.77 0.24
C TRP A 124 2.04 -9.46 -0.43
N LYS A 125 1.48 -10.47 -1.10
CA LYS A 125 0.19 -10.38 -1.80
C LYS A 125 -0.73 -11.47 -1.29
N LEU A 126 -1.85 -11.09 -0.69
CA LEU A 126 -2.85 -12.01 -0.14
C LEU A 126 -4.15 -11.88 -0.95
N PRO A 127 -4.55 -12.91 -1.71
CA PRO A 127 -5.80 -12.84 -2.47
C PRO A 127 -7.02 -12.89 -1.52
N VAL A 128 -8.02 -12.05 -1.77
CA VAL A 128 -9.31 -12.12 -1.06
C VAL A 128 -10.14 -13.23 -1.69
N LYS A 129 -10.27 -14.37 -1.01
CA LYS A 129 -10.88 -15.58 -1.58
C LYS A 129 -12.40 -15.50 -1.69
N PHE A 130 -13.06 -14.85 -0.74
CA PHE A 130 -14.51 -14.87 -0.60
C PHE A 130 -15.14 -13.53 -0.96
N ASN A 131 -15.08 -13.17 -2.24
CA ASN A 131 -15.63 -11.90 -2.70
C ASN A 131 -17.14 -11.75 -2.43
N PHE A 132 -17.91 -12.81 -2.23
CA PHE A 132 -19.35 -12.67 -1.92
C PHE A 132 -19.64 -12.17 -0.50
N MET A 133 -18.68 -12.27 0.44
CA MET A 133 -18.92 -11.86 1.82
C MET A 133 -18.88 -10.32 1.95
N PRO A 134 -19.87 -9.70 2.62
CA PRO A 134 -19.83 -8.27 2.94
C PRO A 134 -18.63 -7.91 3.82
N VAL A 135 -18.20 -8.82 4.69
CA VAL A 135 -17.01 -8.69 5.53
C VAL A 135 -16.13 -9.91 5.35
N ASN A 136 -14.93 -9.72 4.78
CA ASN A 136 -13.90 -10.74 4.71
C ASN A 136 -12.98 -10.63 5.92
N ARG A 137 -12.83 -11.69 6.70
CA ARG A 137 -11.87 -11.74 7.81
C ARG A 137 -10.68 -12.58 7.38
N GLU A 138 -9.53 -11.95 7.29
CA GLU A 138 -8.28 -12.57 6.89
C GLU A 138 -7.27 -12.45 8.03
N SER A 139 -6.43 -13.46 8.22
CA SER A 139 -5.38 -13.44 9.23
C SER A 139 -4.09 -13.96 8.62
N ALA A 140 -3.01 -13.20 8.78
CA ALA A 140 -1.73 -13.53 8.18
C ALA A 140 -0.60 -13.37 9.20
N LEU A 141 0.28 -14.37 9.23
CA LEU A 141 1.60 -14.30 9.84
C LEU A 141 2.61 -14.09 8.73
N LEU A 142 3.29 -12.95 8.73
CA LEU A 142 4.32 -12.63 7.75
C LEU A 142 5.69 -12.77 8.40
N LEU A 143 6.51 -13.64 7.81
CA LEU A 143 7.92 -13.72 8.14
C LEU A 143 8.63 -12.55 7.45
N CYS A 144 9.10 -11.59 8.23
CA CYS A 144 9.95 -10.53 7.72
C CYS A 144 11.42 -10.95 7.76
N CYS A 145 12.15 -10.42 6.77
CA CYS A 145 13.54 -10.02 6.93
C CYS A 145 14.54 -11.21 6.93
N GLN A 146 14.55 -11.96 5.82
CA GLN A 146 15.73 -12.73 5.40
C GLN A 146 16.55 -11.88 4.40
N GLU A 147 17.79 -11.51 4.73
CA GLU A 147 18.79 -11.12 3.73
C GLU A 147 19.13 -12.39 2.93
N LYS A 148 18.34 -12.73 1.91
CA LYS A 148 18.73 -13.75 0.93
C LYS A 148 19.50 -13.11 -0.21
N GLN A 149 20.57 -13.76 -0.65
CA GLN A 149 21.38 -13.38 -1.80
C GLN A 149 20.57 -13.71 -3.07
N ILE A 150 19.91 -12.70 -3.65
CA ILE A 150 18.67 -12.87 -4.45
C ILE A 150 18.89 -13.26 -5.93
N CYS A 151 20.01 -12.91 -6.57
CA CYS A 151 20.14 -13.09 -8.03
C CYS A 151 20.21 -14.53 -8.54
N MET A 152 20.59 -15.50 -7.69
CA MET A 152 20.73 -16.91 -8.11
C MET A 152 19.50 -17.77 -7.79
N LEU A 153 18.61 -17.31 -6.91
CA LEU A 153 17.52 -18.13 -6.39
C LEU A 153 16.16 -17.81 -7.02
N ASN A 154 15.95 -16.61 -7.56
CA ASN A 154 14.67 -16.25 -8.18
C ASN A 154 14.82 -15.13 -9.23
N LYS A 155 14.73 -15.46 -10.52
CA LYS A 155 14.90 -14.51 -11.65
C LYS A 155 13.82 -13.42 -11.74
N THR A 156 12.77 -13.49 -10.92
CA THR A 156 11.62 -12.57 -10.93
C THR A 156 11.62 -11.61 -9.74
N ALA A 157 12.61 -11.69 -8.85
CA ALA A 157 12.69 -10.84 -7.66
C ALA A 157 13.40 -9.51 -7.96
N TRP A 158 12.88 -8.42 -7.39
CA TRP A 158 13.52 -7.11 -7.45
C TRP A 158 14.79 -7.09 -6.59
N LEU A 159 15.85 -6.46 -7.10
CA LEU A 159 17.14 -6.33 -6.43
C LEU A 159 17.45 -4.85 -6.17
N ASP A 160 17.81 -4.52 -4.93
CA ASP A 160 18.31 -3.20 -4.59
C ASP A 160 19.71 -2.98 -5.15
N VAL A 161 19.91 -1.87 -5.86
CA VAL A 161 21.20 -1.47 -6.44
C VAL A 161 21.51 -0.01 -6.11
N SER A 162 22.79 0.32 -5.94
CA SER A 162 23.17 1.73 -5.72
C SER A 162 23.16 2.50 -7.04
N ALA A 163 22.62 3.71 -6.99
CA ALA A 163 22.52 4.62 -8.12
C ALA A 163 23.40 5.85 -7.85
N ASN A 164 24.35 6.13 -8.74
CA ASN A 164 25.25 7.27 -8.65
C ASN A 164 25.07 8.16 -9.88
N TYR A 165 25.19 9.48 -9.72
CA TYR A 165 25.20 10.39 -10.87
C TYR A 165 26.49 10.20 -11.68
N ASP A 166 26.42 10.34 -12.99
CA ASP A 166 27.60 10.40 -13.83
C ASP A 166 28.29 11.76 -13.62
N PRO A 167 29.55 11.81 -13.15
CA PRO A 167 30.26 13.08 -12.95
C PRO A 167 30.42 13.90 -14.23
N ILE A 168 30.28 13.29 -15.41
CA ILE A 168 30.41 13.96 -16.72
C ILE A 168 29.04 14.43 -17.25
N SER A 169 27.95 13.75 -16.88
CA SER A 169 26.59 14.04 -17.34
C SER A 169 25.63 14.03 -16.15
N PRO A 170 25.28 15.20 -15.58
CA PRO A 170 24.49 15.28 -14.34
C PRO A 170 23.04 14.79 -14.51
N ILE A 171 22.60 14.52 -15.74
CA ILE A 171 21.30 13.93 -16.07
C ILE A 171 21.35 12.40 -16.23
N THR A 172 22.53 11.79 -16.10
CA THR A 172 22.73 10.35 -16.29
C THR A 172 22.96 9.67 -14.94
N VAL A 173 22.22 8.60 -14.70
CA VAL A 173 22.35 7.78 -13.47
C VAL A 173 23.00 6.44 -13.83
N LYS A 174 24.10 6.12 -13.15
CA LYS A 174 24.80 4.83 -13.25
C LYS A 174 24.35 3.91 -12.11
N LEU A 175 23.84 2.74 -12.46
CA LEU A 175 23.46 1.69 -11.52
C LEU A 175 24.65 0.76 -11.29
N THR A 176 25.04 0.56 -10.03
CA THR A 176 26.08 -0.41 -9.67
C THR A 176 25.43 -1.77 -9.46
N ILE A 177 25.55 -2.64 -10.47
CA ILE A 177 25.02 -4.00 -10.41
C ILE A 177 26.00 -4.91 -9.64
N PRO A 178 25.54 -5.69 -8.63
CA PRO A 178 26.36 -6.66 -7.93
C PRO A 178 27.03 -7.65 -8.88
N MET A 179 28.24 -8.10 -8.54
CA MET A 179 29.05 -8.94 -9.43
C MET A 179 28.34 -10.26 -9.78
N GLU A 180 27.52 -10.78 -8.87
CA GLU A 180 26.77 -12.02 -9.00
C GLU A 180 25.61 -11.92 -10.03
N CYS A 181 25.23 -10.70 -10.42
CA CYS A 181 24.08 -10.43 -11.28
C CYS A 181 24.49 -9.86 -12.64
N ARG A 182 25.79 -9.64 -12.90
CA ARG A 182 26.30 -9.02 -14.14
C ARG A 182 26.02 -9.82 -15.42
N SER A 183 25.79 -11.12 -15.30
CA SER A 183 25.45 -12.00 -16.43
C SER A 183 23.96 -12.02 -16.78
N GLN A 184 23.11 -11.30 -16.03
CA GLN A 184 21.66 -11.27 -16.24
C GLN A 184 21.22 -9.99 -16.97
N SER A 185 20.15 -10.09 -17.75
CA SER A 185 19.51 -8.94 -18.39
C SER A 185 18.61 -8.19 -17.41
N ILE A 186 18.76 -6.87 -17.37
CA ILE A 186 17.92 -5.99 -16.57
C ILE A 186 16.58 -5.83 -17.30
N HIS A 187 15.49 -6.29 -16.69
CA HIS A 187 14.15 -6.19 -17.26
C HIS A 187 13.43 -4.90 -16.88
N GLY A 188 13.81 -4.29 -15.75
CA GLY A 188 13.23 -3.02 -15.34
C GLY A 188 13.93 -2.41 -14.13
N VAL A 189 13.65 -1.13 -13.90
CA VAL A 189 14.20 -0.33 -12.80
C VAL A 189 13.06 0.41 -12.12
N ARG A 190 13.04 0.38 -10.78
CA ARG A 190 12.13 1.15 -9.94
C ARG A 190 12.94 2.12 -9.09
N TYR A 191 12.56 3.40 -9.05
CA TYR A 191 13.30 4.42 -8.33
C TYR A 191 12.37 5.35 -7.55
N LEU A 192 12.86 5.96 -6.47
CA LEU A 192 12.11 6.91 -5.64
C LEU A 192 12.88 8.23 -5.58
N TRP A 193 12.20 9.35 -5.82
CA TRP A 193 12.78 10.68 -5.66
C TRP A 193 12.93 11.03 -4.18
N ARG A 194 14.13 11.42 -3.74
CA ARG A 194 14.39 11.86 -2.34
C ARG A 194 13.94 13.30 -2.08
N GLU A 195 14.08 14.16 -3.09
CA GLU A 195 13.63 15.55 -3.07
C GLU A 195 12.92 15.80 -4.39
N THR A 196 11.69 16.34 -4.35
CA THR A 196 11.09 16.90 -5.56
C THR A 196 11.94 18.13 -5.90
N PRO A 197 12.56 18.22 -7.09
CA PRO A 197 13.25 19.45 -7.44
C PRO A 197 12.21 20.57 -7.42
N CYS A 198 12.44 21.59 -6.57
CA CYS A 198 11.43 22.60 -6.22
C CYS A 198 10.83 23.36 -7.41
N GLN A 199 11.46 23.32 -8.58
CA GLN A 199 10.97 23.93 -9.82
C GLN A 199 10.04 23.03 -10.65
N PHE A 200 9.87 21.75 -10.30
CA PHE A 200 9.00 20.79 -10.99
C PHE A 200 7.71 20.49 -10.22
N LYS A 201 7.32 21.33 -9.25
CA LYS A 201 6.07 21.16 -8.48
C LYS A 201 4.78 21.22 -9.31
N GLU A 202 4.86 21.53 -10.60
CA GLU A 202 3.72 21.46 -11.52
C GLU A 202 3.74 20.23 -12.45
N VAL A 203 4.79 19.41 -12.42
CA VAL A 203 4.85 18.19 -13.23
C VAL A 203 5.53 17.09 -12.42
N ALA A 204 4.73 16.35 -11.65
CA ALA A 204 5.15 15.02 -11.26
C ALA A 204 5.42 14.24 -12.54
N VAL A 205 6.69 13.94 -12.83
CA VAL A 205 7.06 13.05 -13.93
C VAL A 205 6.70 11.64 -13.47
N TYR A 206 5.41 11.33 -13.59
CA TYR A 206 4.94 9.96 -13.65
C TYR A 206 5.62 9.29 -14.85
N SER A 207 5.87 7.99 -14.74
CA SER A 207 6.27 7.19 -15.88
C SER A 207 5.39 7.55 -17.08
N THR A 208 5.97 7.79 -18.26
CA THR A 208 5.20 8.04 -19.49
C THR A 208 4.27 6.88 -19.84
N ALA A 209 4.38 5.75 -19.14
CA ALA A 209 3.51 4.59 -19.27
C ALA A 209 2.34 4.54 -18.27
N ASP A 210 2.39 5.24 -17.13
CA ASP A 210 1.34 5.12 -16.10
C ASP A 210 1.18 6.41 -15.28
N SER A 211 0.11 7.16 -15.55
CA SER A 211 -0.20 8.46 -14.96
C SER A 211 -0.98 8.39 -13.64
N ASN A 212 -1.29 7.19 -13.12
CA ASN A 212 -2.24 7.01 -12.02
C ASN A 212 -1.62 6.56 -10.68
N LEU A 213 -0.31 6.67 -10.49
CA LEU A 213 0.35 6.11 -9.30
C LEU A 213 1.04 7.15 -8.40
N PRO A 214 0.81 7.14 -7.08
CA PRO A 214 1.76 7.67 -6.10
C PRO A 214 2.82 6.61 -5.74
N ALA A 215 3.19 5.75 -6.70
CA ALA A 215 4.19 4.70 -6.52
C ALA A 215 5.53 5.15 -7.10
N PRO A 216 6.69 4.68 -6.56
CA PRO A 216 7.98 4.99 -7.14
C PRO A 216 8.00 4.64 -8.64
N PRO A 217 8.37 5.60 -9.52
CA PRO A 217 8.36 5.41 -10.97
C PRO A 217 9.17 4.17 -11.41
N PHE A 218 8.68 3.51 -12.49
CA PHE A 218 9.27 2.29 -13.04
C PHE A 218 9.48 2.38 -14.57
N ILE A 219 10.53 1.74 -15.07
CA ILE A 219 10.87 1.63 -16.51
C ILE A 219 11.13 0.15 -16.83
N TYR A 220 10.60 -0.34 -17.95
CA TYR A 220 10.90 -1.67 -18.50
C TYR A 220 11.90 -1.59 -19.66
N PHE A 221 12.81 -2.55 -19.73
CA PHE A 221 13.70 -2.75 -20.87
C PHE A 221 13.28 -4.09 -21.51
N PHE A 222 12.83 -4.01 -22.77
CA PHE A 222 12.44 -5.19 -23.58
C PHE A 222 13.65 -5.79 -24.28
#